data_AF-A0A2V7S616-F1
#
_entry.id   AF-A0A2V7S616-F1
#
_cell.length_a   1.000
_cell.length_b   1.000
_cell.length_c   1.000
_cell.angle_alpha   90.00
_cell.angle_beta   90.00
_cell.angle_gamma   90.00
#
_symmetry.space_group_name_H-M   'P 1'
#
loop_
_entity.id
_entity.type
_entity.pdbx_description
1 polymer ?
#
loop_
_entity_poly.entity_id
_entity_poly.type
_entity_poly.pdbx_seq_one_letter_code
_entity_poly.pdbx_strand_id
1 'polypeptide(L)'
;MRPQYLIAVGLAALLPATGCESPITVAGQAQSAQFDFMNGPADLPNVFRGDSVLLFVWADVASDLVIVVNAPSGGVHALRRCGGSLTPEPQPVQTVGEMQDVLRQVRLLRDVNIHLYSPVPVPFRNFMDLCQLTPFAQGTGALTSTDNDRHVTGNGANAFGFRAQGIVDLASGGSARVIAESERLIEPDGTLTEILVNNVMLVPR
;
A
#
# COMPACT_ATOMS: atom_id res chain seq x y z
N MET A 1 56.66 66.82 -6.90
CA MET A 1 55.28 67.34 -7.02
C MET A 1 54.35 66.14 -7.11
N ARG A 2 53.40 66.02 -6.17
CA ARG A 2 52.44 64.90 -6.05
C ARG A 2 51.38 64.99 -7.15
N PRO A 3 50.94 63.89 -7.78
CA PRO A 3 49.62 63.83 -8.39
C PRO A 3 48.59 63.40 -7.35
N GLN A 4 47.50 64.15 -7.32
CA GLN A 4 46.31 63.94 -6.51
C GLN A 4 45.37 62.95 -7.20
N TYR A 5 44.61 62.23 -6.37
CA TYR A 5 43.58 61.26 -6.72
C TYR A 5 42.38 61.91 -7.43
N LEU A 6 41.81 61.18 -8.39
CA LEU A 6 40.37 61.26 -8.68
C LEU A 6 39.85 59.84 -8.91
N ILE A 7 38.94 59.46 -8.01
CA ILE A 7 38.25 58.18 -7.91
C ILE A 7 37.21 58.14 -9.03
N ALA A 8 37.38 57.23 -9.99
CA ALA A 8 36.33 56.89 -10.94
C ALA A 8 35.46 55.77 -10.32
N VAL A 9 34.21 56.11 -10.03
CA VAL A 9 33.17 55.21 -9.57
C VAL A 9 32.91 54.16 -10.65
N GLY A 10 33.27 52.91 -10.38
CA GLY A 10 32.98 51.78 -11.26
C GLY A 10 31.48 51.54 -11.33
N LEU A 11 30.90 51.71 -12.52
CA LEU A 11 29.60 51.14 -12.84
C LEU A 11 29.74 49.61 -12.82
N ALA A 12 29.18 48.98 -11.79
CA ALA A 12 28.91 47.56 -11.80
C ALA A 12 27.87 47.27 -12.90
N ALA A 13 28.31 46.66 -13.99
CA ALA A 13 27.43 46.13 -15.01
C ALA A 13 26.61 44.99 -14.38
N LEU A 14 25.31 45.22 -14.21
CA LEU A 14 24.31 44.22 -13.89
C LEU A 14 24.33 43.14 -14.97
N LEU A 15 24.87 41.96 -14.63
CA LEU A 15 24.63 40.72 -15.35
C LEU A 15 23.14 40.38 -15.22
N PRO A 16 22.35 40.27 -16.31
CA PRO A 16 21.05 39.65 -16.21
C PRO A 16 21.27 38.17 -15.91
N ALA A 17 20.86 37.75 -14.71
CA ALA A 17 20.67 36.35 -14.39
C ALA A 17 19.61 35.81 -15.35
N THR A 18 20.05 35.12 -16.41
CA THR A 18 19.20 34.26 -17.23
C THR A 18 18.70 33.15 -16.31
N GLY A 19 17.55 33.39 -15.68
CA GLY A 19 16.79 32.34 -15.01
C GLY A 19 16.50 31.27 -16.06
N CYS A 20 17.03 30.08 -15.84
CA CYS A 20 16.53 28.90 -16.53
C CYS A 20 15.10 28.69 -16.03
N GLU A 21 14.13 29.27 -16.74
CA GLU A 21 12.75 28.79 -16.70
C GLU A 21 12.80 27.34 -17.15
N SER A 22 12.85 26.44 -16.16
CA SER A 22 12.50 25.05 -16.40
C SER A 22 11.06 25.05 -16.92
N PRO A 23 10.74 24.30 -17.97
CA PRO A 23 9.35 24.16 -18.39
C PRO A 23 8.57 23.69 -17.17
N ILE A 24 7.52 24.42 -16.82
CA ILE A 24 6.53 23.93 -15.86
C ILE A 24 5.96 22.69 -16.52
N THR A 25 6.44 21.52 -16.10
CA THR A 25 5.77 20.25 -16.38
C THR A 25 4.41 20.42 -15.74
N VAL A 26 3.39 20.72 -16.55
CA VAL A 26 2.00 20.67 -16.13
C VAL A 26 1.83 19.27 -15.56
N ALA A 27 1.71 19.19 -14.24
CA ALA A 27 1.31 17.96 -13.58
C ALA A 27 0.03 17.54 -14.29
N GLY A 28 0.08 16.44 -15.05
CA GLY A 28 -1.11 15.87 -15.65
C GLY A 28 -2.17 15.80 -14.56
N GLN A 29 -3.36 16.31 -14.85
CA GLN A 29 -4.48 16.30 -13.91
C GLN A 29 -4.46 14.97 -13.17
N ALA A 30 -4.30 15.02 -11.85
CA ALA A 30 -4.52 13.83 -11.04
C ALA A 30 -5.86 13.27 -11.48
N GLN A 31 -5.89 12.07 -12.05
CA GLN A 31 -7.13 11.40 -12.37
C GLN A 31 -7.94 11.44 -11.08
N SER A 32 -9.03 12.20 -11.07
CA SER A 32 -9.96 12.16 -9.95
C SER A 32 -10.41 10.71 -9.86
N ALA A 33 -10.25 10.09 -8.70
CA ALA A 33 -10.78 8.75 -8.46
C ALA A 33 -12.25 8.75 -8.91
N GLN A 34 -12.55 8.03 -10.00
CA GLN A 34 -13.92 7.88 -10.47
C GLN A 34 -14.56 6.80 -9.60
N PHE A 35 -15.54 7.20 -8.81
CA PHE A 35 -16.36 6.28 -8.04
C PHE A 35 -17.65 6.03 -8.82
N ASP A 36 -17.85 4.80 -9.29
CA ASP A 36 -19.11 4.38 -9.90
C ASP A 36 -20.04 3.80 -8.81
N PHE A 37 -21.19 4.45 -8.61
CA PHE A 37 -22.23 4.06 -7.66
C PHE A 37 -23.37 3.36 -8.40
N MET A 38 -23.42 2.04 -8.35
CA MET A 38 -24.44 1.31 -9.14
C MET A 38 -25.87 1.37 -8.61
N ASN A 39 -26.07 1.67 -7.32
CA ASN A 39 -27.39 1.93 -6.75
C ASN A 39 -27.66 3.44 -6.62
N GLY A 40 -26.73 4.30 -7.02
CA GLY A 40 -26.76 5.73 -6.69
C GLY A 40 -26.28 6.03 -5.26
N PRO A 41 -25.93 7.28 -4.95
CA PRO A 41 -25.33 7.64 -3.67
C PRO A 41 -26.31 7.57 -2.47
N ALA A 42 -27.63 7.50 -2.73
CA ALA A 42 -28.67 7.50 -1.72
C ALA A 42 -29.21 6.11 -1.35
N ASP A 43 -28.98 5.10 -2.19
CA ASP A 43 -29.50 3.74 -1.95
C ASP A 43 -28.46 2.86 -1.27
N LEU A 44 -28.93 2.06 -0.29
CA LEU A 44 -28.11 1.14 0.49
C LEU A 44 -28.21 -0.30 -0.04
N PRO A 45 -27.12 -1.10 0.05
CA PRO A 45 -25.77 -0.66 0.43
C PRO A 45 -25.15 0.20 -0.69
N ASN A 46 -24.33 1.16 -0.28
CA ASN A 46 -23.49 1.92 -1.21
C ASN A 46 -22.46 0.96 -1.81
N VAL A 47 -22.44 0.86 -3.14
CA VAL A 47 -21.46 0.06 -3.88
C VAL A 47 -20.57 1.00 -4.68
N PHE A 48 -19.28 1.02 -4.39
CA PHE A 48 -18.28 1.81 -5.11
C PHE A 48 -17.35 0.87 -5.88
N ARG A 49 -17.11 1.17 -7.15
CA ARG A 49 -16.10 0.48 -7.96
C ARG A 49 -15.08 1.48 -8.49
N GLY A 50 -13.83 1.02 -8.59
CA GLY A 50 -12.73 1.77 -9.16
C GLY A 50 -11.44 0.95 -9.13
N ASP A 51 -10.32 1.61 -9.43
CA ASP A 51 -8.99 1.01 -9.36
C ASP A 51 -8.24 1.54 -8.13
N SER A 52 -7.51 0.66 -7.45
CA SER A 52 -6.71 1.03 -6.29
C SER A 52 -5.35 0.37 -6.30
N VAL A 53 -4.36 1.09 -5.76
CA VAL A 53 -3.00 0.58 -5.54
C VAL A 53 -2.87 0.39 -4.03
N LEU A 54 -2.87 -0.87 -3.58
CA LEU A 54 -2.99 -1.19 -2.16
C LEU A 54 -1.91 -2.13 -1.68
N LEU A 55 -0.90 -1.65 -0.93
CA LEU A 55 0.13 -2.50 -0.33
C LEU A 55 -0.33 -2.99 1.05
N PHE A 56 -0.49 -4.31 1.21
CA PHE A 56 -0.77 -4.92 2.50
C PHE A 56 0.37 -5.83 2.92
N VAL A 57 0.83 -5.68 4.16
CA VAL A 57 1.92 -6.47 4.73
C VAL A 57 1.56 -6.87 6.15
N TRP A 58 1.66 -8.16 6.44
CA TRP A 58 1.56 -8.66 7.81
C TRP A 58 2.45 -9.88 8.02
N ALA A 59 2.94 -10.02 9.25
CA ALA A 59 3.86 -11.08 9.64
C ALA A 59 3.16 -12.07 10.57
N ASP A 60 3.28 -13.35 10.26
CA ASP A 60 2.97 -14.46 11.13
C ASP A 60 4.28 -14.94 11.76
N VAL A 61 4.55 -14.45 12.97
CA VAL A 61 5.76 -14.77 13.73
C VAL A 61 5.75 -16.23 14.21
N ALA A 62 4.57 -16.86 14.34
CA ALA A 62 4.48 -18.25 14.79
C ALA A 62 4.89 -19.23 13.67
N SER A 63 4.53 -18.92 12.43
CA SER A 63 4.92 -19.70 11.24
C SER A 63 6.21 -19.21 10.59
N ASP A 64 6.80 -18.11 11.09
CA ASP A 64 7.99 -17.44 10.54
C ASP A 64 7.84 -17.02 9.07
N LEU A 65 6.67 -16.47 8.76
CA LEU A 65 6.29 -16.01 7.42
C LEU A 65 5.86 -14.53 7.43
N VAL A 66 6.25 -13.80 6.39
CA VAL A 66 5.67 -12.49 6.06
C VAL A 66 4.99 -12.58 4.72
N ILE A 67 3.73 -12.14 4.66
CA ILE A 67 3.01 -11.99 3.40
C ILE A 67 2.97 -10.53 3.00
N VAL A 68 3.20 -10.31 1.72
CA VAL A 68 2.98 -9.03 1.04
C VAL A 68 1.97 -9.26 -0.06
N VAL A 69 0.83 -8.60 0.05
CA VAL A 69 -0.19 -8.55 -1.00
C VAL A 69 -0.12 -7.19 -1.64
N ASN A 70 -0.05 -7.19 -2.97
CA ASN A 70 0.50 -6.13 -3.78
C ASN A 70 1.95 -5.83 -3.45
N ALA A 71 2.80 -6.37 -4.28
CA ALA A 71 3.95 -5.63 -4.74
C ALA A 71 3.91 -5.67 -6.28
N PRO A 72 4.67 -4.82 -6.98
CA PRO A 72 5.00 -5.07 -8.39
C PRO A 72 5.53 -6.51 -8.56
N SER A 73 5.54 -7.04 -9.79
CA SER A 73 5.92 -8.43 -10.09
C SER A 73 7.29 -8.88 -9.55
N GLY A 74 8.18 -7.96 -9.19
CA GLY A 74 9.44 -8.25 -8.48
C GLY A 74 9.35 -8.41 -6.96
N GLY A 75 8.22 -8.12 -6.30
CA GLY A 75 8.16 -8.05 -4.84
C GLY A 75 8.53 -6.67 -4.30
N VAL A 76 8.87 -6.59 -3.01
CA VAL A 76 9.07 -5.32 -2.28
C VAL A 76 10.28 -4.54 -2.79
N HIS A 77 11.34 -5.22 -3.21
CA HIS A 77 12.57 -4.57 -3.72
C HIS A 77 12.31 -3.67 -4.94
N ALA A 78 11.30 -4.00 -5.75
CA ALA A 78 10.93 -3.23 -6.93
C ALA A 78 10.15 -1.96 -6.59
N LEU A 79 9.72 -1.74 -5.34
CA LEU A 79 9.08 -0.49 -4.93
C LEU A 79 10.09 0.66 -4.87
N ARG A 80 9.66 1.87 -5.25
CA ARG A 80 10.48 3.10 -5.17
C ARG A 80 11.12 3.35 -3.81
N ARG A 81 10.43 2.99 -2.72
CA ARG A 81 10.96 3.16 -1.37
C ARG A 81 12.16 2.25 -1.08
N CYS A 82 12.25 1.10 -1.76
CA CYS A 82 13.38 0.18 -1.69
C CYS A 82 14.46 0.43 -2.77
N GLY A 83 14.38 1.55 -3.50
CA GLY A 83 15.30 1.86 -4.60
C GLY A 83 14.85 1.37 -5.97
N GLY A 84 13.69 0.72 -6.08
CA GLY A 84 13.10 0.29 -7.35
C GLY A 84 12.37 1.39 -8.12
N SER A 85 11.68 1.01 -9.20
CA SER A 85 10.79 1.92 -9.95
C SER A 85 9.36 1.83 -9.41
N LEU A 86 8.68 2.96 -9.24
CA LEU A 86 7.25 2.93 -8.89
C LEU A 86 6.45 2.50 -10.12
N THR A 87 6.13 1.22 -10.24
CA THR A 87 5.17 0.68 -11.22
C THR A 87 3.94 0.18 -10.46
N PRO A 88 3.09 1.08 -9.97
CA PRO A 88 1.91 0.66 -9.23
C PRO A 88 0.97 -0.01 -10.23
N GLU A 89 0.65 -1.28 -10.00
CA GLU A 89 -0.35 -2.00 -10.79
C GLU A 89 -1.73 -1.73 -10.16
N PRO A 90 -2.60 -0.94 -10.81
CA PRO A 90 -3.92 -0.69 -10.28
C PRO A 90 -4.72 -2.00 -10.28
N GLN A 91 -5.37 -2.30 -9.15
CA GLN A 91 -6.20 -3.49 -9.00
C GLN A 91 -7.67 -3.09 -8.93
N PRO A 92 -8.57 -3.82 -9.60
CA PRO A 92 -9.99 -3.53 -9.53
C PRO A 92 -10.46 -3.77 -8.09
N VAL A 93 -11.08 -2.75 -7.50
CA VAL A 93 -11.65 -2.81 -6.16
C VAL A 93 -13.15 -2.58 -6.21
N GLN A 94 -13.88 -3.42 -5.47
CA GLN A 94 -15.28 -3.17 -5.14
C GLN A 94 -15.39 -2.94 -3.64
N THR A 95 -15.97 -1.80 -3.25
CA THR A 95 -16.35 -1.47 -1.88
C THR A 95 -17.85 -1.60 -1.72
N VAL A 96 -18.30 -2.37 -0.74
CA VAL A 96 -19.72 -2.47 -0.36
C VAL A 96 -19.86 -2.02 1.08
N GLY A 97 -20.80 -1.11 1.36
CA GLY A 97 -20.92 -0.52 2.68
C GLY A 97 -22.17 0.32 2.92
N GLU A 98 -22.37 0.73 4.17
CA GLU A 98 -23.35 1.74 4.56
C GLU A 98 -22.58 3.00 4.97
N MET A 99 -22.80 4.14 4.30
CA MET A 99 -22.27 5.44 4.74
C MET A 99 -23.14 6.05 5.86
N GLN A 100 -23.35 5.30 6.94
CA GLN A 100 -23.92 5.85 8.18
C GLN A 100 -22.75 6.18 9.13
N ASP A 101 -23.00 6.76 10.32
CA ASP A 101 -21.98 7.29 11.26
C ASP A 101 -20.77 6.36 11.54
N VAL A 102 -20.83 5.09 11.14
CA VAL A 102 -19.72 4.12 11.06
C VAL A 102 -19.58 3.60 9.62
N LEU A 103 -18.39 3.74 9.03
CA LEU A 103 -18.08 3.14 7.72
C LEU A 103 -17.97 1.62 7.87
N ARG A 104 -18.98 0.87 7.42
CA ARG A 104 -18.84 -0.57 7.15
C ARG A 104 -18.37 -0.75 5.73
N GLN A 105 -17.28 -1.47 5.52
CA GLN A 105 -16.71 -1.63 4.20
C GLN A 105 -16.19 -3.06 3.98
N VAL A 106 -16.58 -3.65 2.86
CA VAL A 106 -15.96 -4.85 2.30
C VAL A 106 -15.28 -4.46 0.99
N ARG A 107 -13.95 -4.61 0.91
CA ARG A 107 -13.14 -4.49 -0.30
C ARG A 107 -12.85 -5.88 -0.85
N LEU A 108 -13.22 -6.10 -2.10
CA LEU A 108 -12.85 -7.30 -2.85
C LEU A 108 -11.85 -6.92 -3.93
N LEU A 109 -10.65 -7.48 -3.86
CA LEU A 109 -9.60 -7.34 -4.86
C LEU A 109 -9.37 -8.70 -5.51
N ARG A 110 -9.22 -8.70 -6.83
CA ARG A 110 -8.90 -9.88 -7.64
C ARG A 110 -7.56 -9.66 -8.32
N ASP A 111 -6.95 -10.76 -8.75
CA ASP A 111 -5.70 -10.76 -9.51
C ASP A 111 -4.54 -10.02 -8.81
N VAL A 112 -4.54 -10.05 -7.48
CA VAL A 112 -3.49 -9.41 -6.67
C VAL A 112 -2.21 -10.26 -6.68
N ASN A 113 -1.07 -9.59 -6.75
CA ASN A 113 0.24 -10.23 -6.53
C ASN A 113 0.39 -10.62 -5.05
N ILE A 114 0.85 -11.84 -4.80
CA ILE A 114 1.15 -12.36 -3.47
C ILE A 114 2.63 -12.75 -3.45
N HIS A 115 3.36 -12.20 -2.48
CA HIS A 115 4.76 -12.53 -2.22
C HIS A 115 4.90 -13.00 -0.78
N LEU A 116 5.68 -14.06 -0.57
CA LEU A 116 5.97 -14.62 0.75
C LEU A 116 7.45 -14.52 1.04
N TYR A 117 7.78 -14.06 2.25
CA TYR A 117 9.14 -13.93 2.76
C TYR A 117 9.28 -14.80 4.00
N SER A 118 10.47 -15.38 4.15
CA SER A 118 10.86 -16.17 5.30
C SER A 118 12.40 -16.13 5.38
N PRO A 119 12.99 -16.05 6.58
CA PRO A 119 12.33 -15.86 7.87
C PRO A 119 11.73 -14.45 8.04
N VAL A 120 10.91 -14.24 9.07
CA VAL A 120 10.48 -12.91 9.52
C VAL A 120 11.73 -12.16 10.04
N PRO A 121 12.05 -10.96 9.52
CA PRO A 121 13.16 -10.17 10.04
C PRO A 121 13.02 -9.87 11.53
N VAL A 122 14.12 -9.85 12.28
CA VAL A 122 14.10 -9.48 13.71
C VAL A 122 14.98 -8.25 13.94
N PRO A 123 14.41 -7.11 14.38
CA PRO A 123 12.98 -6.85 14.58
C PRO A 123 12.24 -6.60 13.26
N PHE A 124 11.00 -7.08 13.13
CA PHE A 124 10.10 -6.70 12.04
C PHE A 124 9.28 -5.48 12.48
N ARG A 125 9.49 -4.36 11.80
CA ARG A 125 8.84 -3.07 12.09
C ARG A 125 7.85 -2.70 11.00
N ASN A 126 8.20 -2.92 9.74
CA ASN A 126 7.33 -2.65 8.59
C ASN A 126 7.91 -3.26 7.30
N PHE A 127 7.24 -3.01 6.17
CA PHE A 127 7.66 -3.53 4.87
C PHE A 127 9.08 -3.09 4.44
N MET A 128 9.64 -2.01 4.97
CA MET A 128 11.01 -1.57 4.65
C MET A 128 12.05 -2.61 5.08
N ASP A 129 11.75 -3.42 6.09
CA ASP A 129 12.63 -4.50 6.55
C ASP A 129 12.74 -5.63 5.52
N LEU A 130 11.87 -5.65 4.51
CA LEU A 130 11.88 -6.60 3.40
C LEU A 130 12.62 -6.08 2.16
N CYS A 131 13.06 -4.82 2.12
CA CYS A 131 13.61 -4.19 0.91
C CYS A 131 14.85 -4.89 0.34
N GLN A 132 15.63 -5.57 1.17
CA GLN A 132 16.86 -6.29 0.77
C GLN A 132 16.63 -7.79 0.65
N LEU A 133 15.38 -8.24 0.74
CA LEU A 133 15.01 -9.65 0.69
C LEU A 133 14.31 -9.97 -0.62
N THR A 134 14.47 -11.21 -1.05
CA THR A 134 13.74 -11.78 -2.17
C THR A 134 12.64 -12.69 -1.63
N PRO A 135 11.42 -12.63 -2.17
CA PRO A 135 10.39 -13.56 -1.76
C PRO A 135 10.80 -15.01 -2.09
N PHE A 136 10.56 -15.93 -1.16
CA PHE A 136 10.80 -17.36 -1.39
C PHE A 136 9.65 -18.03 -2.13
N ALA A 137 8.48 -17.39 -2.20
CA ALA A 137 7.37 -17.80 -3.04
C ALA A 137 6.60 -16.59 -3.55
N GLN A 138 6.06 -16.69 -4.77
CA GLN A 138 5.30 -15.62 -5.40
C GLN A 138 4.21 -16.15 -6.33
N GLY A 139 3.11 -15.42 -6.47
CA GLY A 139 2.04 -15.76 -7.39
C GLY A 139 0.89 -14.79 -7.32
N THR A 140 -0.32 -15.25 -7.62
CA THR A 140 -1.51 -14.40 -7.70
C THR A 140 -2.69 -14.98 -6.94
N GLY A 141 -3.64 -14.12 -6.59
CA GLY A 141 -4.84 -14.53 -5.88
C GLY A 141 -5.87 -13.43 -5.71
N ALA A 142 -6.64 -13.53 -4.64
CA ALA A 142 -7.64 -12.55 -4.24
C ALA A 142 -7.39 -12.08 -2.82
N LEU A 143 -7.77 -10.83 -2.54
CA LEU A 143 -7.77 -10.24 -1.20
C LEU A 143 -9.18 -9.76 -0.87
N THR A 144 -9.68 -10.17 0.28
CA THR A 144 -10.82 -9.54 0.93
C THR A 144 -10.31 -8.70 2.09
N SER A 145 -10.74 -7.44 2.16
CA SER A 145 -10.51 -6.57 3.31
C SER A 145 -11.85 -6.11 3.87
N THR A 146 -12.03 -6.22 5.17
CA THR A 146 -13.25 -5.81 5.87
C THR A 146 -12.92 -4.71 6.87
N ASP A 147 -13.87 -3.80 7.08
CA ASP A 147 -13.83 -2.71 8.05
C ASP A 147 -15.24 -2.60 8.66
N ASN A 148 -15.34 -2.67 9.98
CA ASN A 148 -16.56 -2.65 10.79
C ASN A 148 -17.66 -3.66 10.41
N ASP A 149 -17.33 -4.72 9.68
CA ASP A 149 -18.29 -5.74 9.20
C ASP A 149 -18.49 -6.91 10.18
N ARG A 150 -18.23 -6.71 11.48
CA ARG A 150 -18.45 -7.74 12.51
C ARG A 150 -19.53 -7.33 13.50
N HIS A 151 -20.34 -8.32 13.89
CA HIS A 151 -21.45 -8.17 14.85
C HIS A 151 -21.05 -7.66 16.24
N VAL A 152 -19.75 -7.62 16.57
CA VAL A 152 -19.25 -7.32 17.93
C VAL A 152 -18.22 -6.18 17.93
N THR A 153 -18.28 -5.28 16.95
CA THR A 153 -17.53 -4.04 17.07
C THR A 153 -18.23 -3.18 18.13
N GLY A 154 -17.67 -3.13 19.34
CA GLY A 154 -18.19 -2.31 20.43
C GLY A 154 -18.31 -0.83 20.01
N ASN A 155 -19.15 -0.05 20.70
CA ASN A 155 -19.33 1.37 20.38
C ASN A 155 -17.98 2.10 20.36
N GLY A 156 -17.67 2.76 19.24
CA GLY A 156 -16.44 3.53 19.05
C GLY A 156 -15.20 2.70 18.71
N ALA A 157 -15.30 1.38 18.59
CA ALA A 157 -14.21 0.53 18.12
C ALA A 157 -14.24 0.39 16.60
N ASN A 158 -13.09 0.08 15.99
CA ASN A 158 -12.99 -0.33 14.59
C ASN A 158 -12.43 -1.75 14.48
N ALA A 159 -13.21 -2.70 13.96
CA ALA A 159 -12.74 -4.04 13.64
C ALA A 159 -12.42 -4.13 12.13
N PHE A 160 -11.19 -4.49 11.78
CA PHE A 160 -10.80 -4.70 10.40
C PHE A 160 -10.10 -6.03 10.20
N GLY A 161 -10.24 -6.58 8.99
CA GLY A 161 -9.76 -7.91 8.65
C GLY A 161 -9.20 -7.96 7.24
N PHE A 162 -8.27 -8.87 7.03
CA PHE A 162 -7.68 -9.18 5.73
C PHE A 162 -7.66 -10.68 5.54
N ARG A 163 -8.07 -11.12 4.36
CA ARG A 163 -7.98 -12.51 3.91
C ARG A 163 -7.43 -12.54 2.50
N ALA A 164 -6.20 -13.04 2.35
CA ALA A 164 -5.59 -13.32 1.07
C ALA A 164 -5.60 -14.82 0.79
N GLN A 165 -5.93 -15.20 -0.44
CA GLN A 165 -5.92 -16.59 -0.88
C GLN A 165 -5.49 -16.67 -2.35
N GLY A 166 -4.64 -17.63 -2.67
CA GLY A 166 -4.10 -17.74 -4.02
C GLY A 166 -3.20 -18.95 -4.22
N ILE A 167 -2.51 -18.98 -5.36
CA ILE A 167 -1.49 -19.97 -5.68
C ILE A 167 -0.16 -19.24 -5.82
N VAL A 168 0.88 -19.79 -5.23
CA VAL A 168 2.25 -19.28 -5.29
C VAL A 168 3.20 -20.36 -5.78
N ASP A 169 4.16 -19.97 -6.59
CA ASP A 169 5.28 -20.79 -7.01
C ASP A 169 6.44 -20.60 -6.03
N LEU A 170 7.05 -21.70 -5.61
CA LEU A 170 8.16 -21.71 -4.67
C LEU A 170 9.48 -21.51 -5.44
N ALA A 171 10.40 -20.72 -4.88
CA ALA A 171 11.74 -20.54 -5.45
C ALA A 171 12.55 -21.85 -5.51
N SER A 172 12.24 -22.80 -4.62
CA SER A 172 12.79 -24.17 -4.64
C SER A 172 12.19 -25.07 -5.73
N GLY A 173 11.21 -24.57 -6.48
CA GLY A 173 10.37 -25.35 -7.39
C GLY A 173 9.09 -25.87 -6.72
N GLY A 174 8.07 -26.10 -7.54
CA GLY A 174 6.73 -26.51 -7.11
C GLY A 174 5.79 -25.33 -6.87
N SER A 175 4.54 -25.65 -6.50
CA SER A 175 3.51 -24.65 -6.19
C SER A 175 2.79 -25.00 -4.90
N ALA A 176 2.26 -23.98 -4.22
CA ALA A 176 1.47 -24.13 -3.01
C ALA A 176 0.25 -23.22 -3.05
N ARG A 177 -0.82 -23.64 -2.39
CA ARG A 177 -1.93 -22.75 -2.07
C ARG A 177 -1.58 -21.95 -0.83
N VAL A 178 -1.69 -20.63 -0.93
CA VAL A 178 -1.55 -19.72 0.20
C VAL A 178 -2.93 -19.35 0.73
N ILE A 179 -3.08 -19.37 2.05
CA ILE A 179 -4.20 -18.75 2.77
C ILE A 179 -3.57 -17.90 3.87
N ALA A 180 -3.88 -16.61 3.89
CA ALA A 180 -3.38 -15.70 4.89
C ALA A 180 -4.51 -14.85 5.46
N GLU A 181 -4.65 -14.85 6.78
CA GLU A 181 -5.71 -14.15 7.49
C GLU A 181 -5.12 -13.28 8.60
N SER A 182 -5.69 -12.10 8.80
CA SER A 182 -5.32 -11.15 9.87
C SER A 182 -6.56 -10.40 10.31
N GLU A 183 -6.77 -10.26 11.62
CA GLU A 183 -7.88 -9.48 12.16
C GLU A 183 -7.41 -8.65 13.33
N ARG A 184 -7.85 -7.39 13.35
CA ARG A 184 -7.45 -6.43 14.35
C ARG A 184 -8.63 -5.57 14.78
N LEU A 185 -8.58 -5.14 16.03
CA LEU A 185 -9.48 -4.19 16.64
C LEU A 185 -8.69 -2.95 17.00
N ILE A 186 -9.23 -1.77 16.69
CA ILE A 186 -8.83 -0.53 17.33
C ILE A 186 -9.92 -0.18 18.32
N GLU A 187 -9.58 -0.15 19.60
CA GLU A 187 -10.49 0.30 20.67
C GLU A 187 -10.68 1.84 20.61
N PRO A 188 -11.73 2.38 21.27
CA PRO A 188 -11.99 3.83 21.24
C PRO A 188 -10.84 4.70 21.76
N ASP A 189 -9.97 4.15 22.59
CA ASP A 189 -8.77 4.81 23.12
C ASP A 189 -7.57 4.75 22.16
N GLY A 190 -7.72 4.11 21.00
CA GLY A 190 -6.69 3.90 19.99
C GLY A 190 -5.85 2.64 20.19
N THR A 191 -6.13 1.83 21.22
CA THR A 191 -5.41 0.57 21.47
C THR A 191 -5.66 -0.42 20.35
N LEU A 192 -4.59 -0.99 19.78
CA LEU A 192 -4.66 -2.02 18.75
C LEU A 192 -4.60 -3.41 19.39
N THR A 193 -5.65 -4.20 19.21
CA THR A 193 -5.73 -5.60 19.67
C THR A 193 -5.81 -6.53 18.47
N GLU A 194 -4.98 -7.58 18.44
CA GLU A 194 -5.11 -8.64 17.43
C GLU A 194 -6.25 -9.59 17.85
N ILE A 195 -7.29 -9.72 17.01
CA ILE A 195 -8.45 -10.59 17.27
C ILE A 195 -8.18 -12.01 16.74
N LEU A 196 -7.56 -12.09 15.56
CA LEU A 196 -7.04 -13.31 14.96
C LEU A 196 -5.53 -13.13 14.79
N VAL A 197 -4.76 -14.02 15.40
CA VAL A 197 -3.30 -14.12 15.20
C VAL A 197 -3.07 -14.30 13.70
N ASN A 198 -2.23 -13.45 13.12
CA ASN A 198 -1.83 -13.54 11.72
C ASN A 198 -1.51 -15.00 11.40
N ASN A 199 -2.26 -15.61 10.49
CA ASN A 199 -2.08 -17.01 10.11
C ASN A 199 -1.73 -17.06 8.64
N VAL A 200 -0.54 -17.56 8.30
CA VAL A 200 -0.12 -17.77 6.91
C VAL A 200 0.13 -19.26 6.71
N MET A 201 -0.72 -19.89 5.90
CA MET A 201 -0.63 -21.32 5.59
C MET A 201 -0.21 -21.55 4.14
N LEU A 202 0.78 -22.42 3.97
CA LEU A 202 1.16 -23.00 2.68
C LEU A 202 0.71 -24.46 2.61
N VAL A 203 -0.13 -24.77 1.63
CA VAL A 203 -0.61 -26.13 1.36
C VAL A 203 0.00 -26.63 0.06
N PRO A 204 0.90 -27.63 0.06
CA PRO A 204 1.48 -28.20 -1.15
C PRO A 204 0.41 -28.68 -2.14
N ARG A 205 0.69 -28.55 -3.44
CA ARG A 205 -0.12 -29.13 -4.51
C ARG A 205 0.45 -30.46 -5.01
#